data_AF-A0A388KA87-F1
#
_entry.id   AF-A0A388KA87-F1
#
_cell.length_a   1.000
_cell.length_b   1.000
_cell.length_c   1.000
_cell.angle_alpha   90.00
_cell.angle_beta   90.00
_cell.angle_gamma   90.00
#
_symmetry.space_group_name_H-M   'P 1'
#
loop_
_entity.id
_entity.type
_entity.pdbx_description
1 polymer ?
#
loop_
_entity_poly.entity_id
_entity_poly.type
_entity_poly.pdbx_seq_one_letter_code
_entity_poly.pdbx_strand_id
1 'polypeptide(L)'
;MGGMAGPGVPNQGLVGQGMGGQAMLGQGMIPAAMGAPNSALAAPYGTVTCYICGKTGHYLRNCWQAANRQRSEDDQEMRELLKKIAKRGEEEEKRRLREAEEARRREEIEKREGDKLREEEAREAKLEVTIVRILSQRKEPLMITPAPQQVEESKKQSPCTKARMLREIRSYIAESDEDSEEVKIEVEKLVEAFENRKKQKKSSAIVREATNRMVRKRATPKKGKEKVVKSEEVADDFATPKKACPTECTSEGVVEFTLSQTKVLSALKAGDIRKICDREGVQYIVKDQAIGEIVRCGVQLAYEGFFYVRKQQTSTAKQGGAVLNDPSTTRNSLKIRIARVVKEKFGVDIRRRLYVKIPFSAQVDLGLVRDLVVKVITASVKDIAIRNLVIEKLSMVKTKGRTVASLIHNYRKKIEARHDQCACSGLVAERYQGHIRARIDTFQGVHRFVCNARNVTCGWSMTSELLVEAIHRAVPKIWRSNMDYLACDEVGRCFSRQVTGCMALAEKQVV
;
A
#
# COMPACT_ATOMS: atom_id res chain seq x y z
N MET A 1 -13.59 61.25 10.87
CA MET A 1 -13.88 60.09 9.97
C MET A 1 -13.62 58.82 10.75
N GLY A 2 -14.61 57.94 10.82
CA GLY A 2 -14.76 56.91 11.84
C GLY A 2 -13.82 55.71 11.71
N GLY A 3 -13.35 55.24 12.87
CA GLY A 3 -12.68 53.95 13.02
C GLY A 3 -13.71 52.88 13.38
N MET A 4 -13.86 51.86 12.53
CA MET A 4 -14.68 50.70 12.78
C MET A 4 -13.85 49.61 13.47
N ALA A 5 -14.29 49.24 14.68
CA ALA A 5 -13.87 48.06 15.41
C ALA A 5 -14.52 46.80 14.81
N GLY A 6 -13.73 45.75 14.60
CA GLY A 6 -14.22 44.43 14.20
C GLY A 6 -14.45 43.51 15.41
N PRO A 7 -15.51 42.69 15.44
CA PRO A 7 -15.90 41.92 16.62
C PRO A 7 -15.16 40.57 16.72
N GLY A 8 -14.78 40.24 17.97
CA GLY A 8 -14.23 38.95 18.36
C GLY A 8 -15.30 37.84 18.42
N VAL A 9 -14.89 36.63 18.06
CA VAL A 9 -15.70 35.41 18.11
C VAL A 9 -15.46 34.71 19.46
N PRO A 10 -16.50 34.37 20.24
CA PRO A 10 -16.33 33.59 21.47
C PRO A 10 -16.28 32.09 21.17
N ASN A 11 -15.25 31.45 21.72
CA ASN A 11 -15.04 30.00 21.71
C ASN A 11 -15.88 29.36 22.82
N GLN A 12 -16.98 28.67 22.47
CA GLN A 12 -17.77 27.91 23.43
C GLN A 12 -17.16 26.52 23.65
N GLY A 13 -16.71 26.29 24.88
CA GLY A 13 -16.33 24.96 25.39
C GLY A 13 -17.55 24.12 25.71
N LEU A 14 -17.59 22.90 25.17
CA LEU A 14 -18.60 21.90 25.47
C LEU A 14 -18.12 21.01 26.62
N VAL A 15 -18.78 21.19 27.76
CA VAL A 15 -18.68 20.38 28.97
C VAL A 15 -19.38 19.04 28.74
N GLY A 16 -18.63 17.94 28.79
CA GLY A 16 -19.17 16.58 28.76
C GLY A 16 -19.57 16.13 30.16
N GLN A 17 -20.88 16.01 30.40
CA GLN A 17 -21.47 15.43 31.61
C GLN A 17 -21.23 13.92 31.68
N GLY A 18 -20.88 13.46 32.88
CA GLY A 18 -20.79 12.04 33.23
C GLY A 18 -22.14 11.43 33.55
N MET A 19 -22.26 10.13 33.28
CA MET A 19 -23.25 9.26 33.91
C MET A 19 -22.57 7.98 34.37
N GLY A 20 -22.26 7.93 35.67
CA GLY A 20 -21.91 6.71 36.39
C GLY A 20 -23.17 6.12 37.00
N GLY A 21 -23.60 4.95 36.51
CA GLY A 21 -24.65 4.15 37.14
C GLY A 21 -24.03 3.06 38.00
N GLN A 22 -24.08 3.23 39.31
CA GLN A 22 -23.88 2.18 40.33
C GLN A 22 -25.26 1.72 40.79
N ALA A 23 -25.55 0.42 40.73
CA ALA A 23 -26.73 -0.15 41.37
C ALA A 23 -26.45 -1.59 41.85
N MET A 24 -26.62 -1.73 43.17
CA MET A 24 -27.20 -2.87 43.89
C MET A 24 -26.41 -4.18 43.98
N LEU A 25 -25.64 -4.31 45.07
CA LEU A 25 -25.35 -5.58 45.75
C LEU A 25 -26.52 -5.91 46.68
N GLY A 26 -27.27 -6.98 46.37
CA GLY A 26 -28.28 -7.57 47.25
C GLY A 26 -27.80 -8.90 47.81
N GLN A 27 -27.48 -8.91 49.11
CA GLN A 27 -27.32 -10.11 49.92
C GLN A 27 -28.70 -10.72 50.22
N GLY A 28 -28.82 -12.04 50.11
CA GLY A 28 -30.02 -12.78 50.50
C GLY A 28 -29.66 -14.20 50.92
N MET A 29 -29.60 -14.40 52.23
CA MET A 29 -29.42 -15.68 52.92
C MET A 29 -30.67 -16.56 52.75
N ILE A 30 -30.49 -17.86 52.57
CA ILE A 30 -31.55 -18.88 52.69
C ILE A 30 -31.16 -19.81 53.84
N PRO A 31 -32.02 -20.03 54.85
CA PRO A 31 -31.97 -21.22 55.66
C PRO A 31 -33.14 -22.17 55.35
N ALA A 32 -32.83 -23.45 55.52
CA ALA A 32 -33.68 -24.61 55.38
C ALA A 32 -34.85 -24.63 56.38
N ALA A 33 -35.96 -25.27 55.99
CA ALA A 33 -36.94 -25.80 56.92
C ALA A 33 -37.57 -27.09 56.35
N MET A 34 -37.54 -28.12 57.20
CA MET A 34 -38.11 -29.46 57.00
C MET A 34 -39.64 -29.47 57.20
N GLY A 35 -40.31 -30.48 56.63
CA GLY A 35 -41.66 -30.85 57.05
C GLY A 35 -42.39 -31.79 56.07
N ALA A 36 -42.48 -33.07 56.44
CA ALA A 36 -43.43 -34.07 55.92
C ALA A 36 -44.47 -34.37 57.03
N PRO A 37 -45.45 -35.30 56.90
CA PRO A 37 -46.28 -35.75 55.78
C PRO A 37 -47.82 -35.73 56.10
N ASN A 38 -48.64 -36.10 55.11
CA ASN A 38 -49.96 -36.77 55.17
C ASN A 38 -50.95 -36.47 56.32
N SER A 39 -52.08 -35.86 55.95
CA SER A 39 -53.40 -36.15 56.55
C SER A 39 -54.50 -35.84 55.53
N ALA A 40 -55.05 -36.90 54.92
CA ALA A 40 -56.20 -36.82 54.03
C ALA A 40 -57.49 -36.84 54.86
N LEU A 41 -58.06 -35.67 55.10
CA LEU A 41 -59.43 -35.52 55.60
C LEU A 41 -60.40 -35.62 54.42
N ALA A 42 -61.37 -36.54 54.53
CA ALA A 42 -62.41 -36.77 53.56
C ALA A 42 -63.22 -35.47 53.31
N ALA A 43 -63.23 -35.02 52.05
CA ALA A 43 -63.95 -33.82 51.65
C ALA A 43 -65.47 -34.11 51.60
N PRO A 44 -66.32 -33.17 52.08
CA PRO A 44 -67.76 -33.30 51.97
C PRO A 44 -68.21 -33.34 50.51
N TYR A 45 -69.05 -34.30 50.18
CA TYR A 45 -69.62 -34.52 48.85
C TYR A 45 -70.23 -33.22 48.28
N GLY A 46 -69.73 -32.75 47.13
CA GLY A 46 -70.32 -31.63 46.37
C GLY A 46 -69.40 -30.45 46.07
N THR A 47 -68.17 -30.40 46.60
CA THR A 47 -67.29 -29.24 46.38
C THR A 47 -66.42 -29.42 45.13
N VAL A 48 -66.59 -28.56 44.13
CA VAL A 48 -65.75 -28.54 42.91
C VAL A 48 -64.36 -28.00 43.25
N THR A 49 -63.35 -28.87 43.18
CA THR A 49 -61.93 -28.53 43.31
C THR A 49 -61.27 -28.40 41.94
N CYS A 50 -60.44 -27.37 41.78
CA CYS A 50 -59.66 -27.20 40.56
C CYS A 50 -58.48 -28.18 40.54
N TYR A 51 -58.42 -29.03 39.52
CA TYR A 51 -57.38 -30.05 39.38
C TYR A 51 -55.96 -29.49 39.14
N ILE A 52 -55.80 -28.23 38.71
CA ILE A 52 -54.48 -27.62 38.46
C ILE A 52 -53.85 -27.06 39.75
N CYS A 53 -54.65 -26.48 40.65
CA CYS A 53 -54.14 -25.80 41.85
C CYS A 53 -54.62 -26.41 43.18
N GLY A 54 -55.55 -27.37 43.14
CA GLY A 54 -56.12 -28.04 44.31
C GLY A 54 -57.13 -27.21 45.11
N LYS A 55 -57.36 -25.94 44.76
CA LYS A 55 -58.28 -25.06 45.51
C LYS A 55 -59.73 -25.29 45.10
N THR A 56 -60.63 -25.26 46.08
CA THR A 56 -62.09 -25.30 45.89
C THR A 56 -62.61 -23.98 45.27
N GLY A 57 -63.73 -24.03 44.56
CA GLY A 57 -64.49 -22.84 44.14
C GLY A 57 -64.27 -22.32 42.72
N HIS A 58 -63.50 -23.02 41.87
CA HIS A 58 -63.45 -22.72 40.43
C HIS A 58 -63.19 -23.98 39.61
N TYR A 59 -63.71 -24.00 38.38
CA TYR A 59 -63.43 -25.06 37.41
C TYR A 59 -62.04 -24.87 36.78
N LEU A 60 -61.48 -25.99 36.30
CA LEU A 60 -60.17 -26.07 35.63
C LEU A 60 -59.95 -24.94 34.60
N ARG A 61 -60.98 -24.63 33.81
CA ARG A 61 -60.93 -23.62 32.74
C ARG A 61 -60.72 -22.18 33.25
N ASN A 62 -61.10 -21.90 34.48
CA ASN A 62 -61.00 -20.57 35.08
C ASN A 62 -59.82 -20.46 36.05
N CYS A 63 -58.92 -21.44 36.07
CA CYS A 63 -57.76 -21.40 36.93
C CYS A 63 -56.74 -20.40 36.40
N TRP A 64 -56.50 -19.31 37.12
CA TRP A 64 -55.50 -18.30 36.75
C TRP A 64 -54.08 -18.91 36.59
N GLN A 65 -53.77 -20.00 37.32
CA GLN A 65 -52.49 -20.70 37.21
C GLN A 65 -52.34 -21.47 35.88
N ALA A 66 -53.44 -21.80 35.21
CA ALA A 66 -53.42 -22.41 33.89
C ALA A 66 -52.93 -21.43 32.82
N ALA A 67 -53.30 -20.15 32.92
CA ALA A 67 -52.91 -19.11 31.97
C ALA A 67 -51.39 -18.85 31.93
N ASN A 68 -50.66 -19.19 33.00
CA ASN A 68 -49.21 -19.00 33.07
C ASN A 68 -48.39 -20.23 32.65
N ARG A 69 -49.01 -21.41 32.49
CA ARG A 69 -48.31 -22.63 32.06
C ARG A 69 -48.37 -22.86 30.55
N GLN A 70 -49.12 -22.03 29.84
CA GLN A 70 -49.40 -22.21 28.41
C GLN A 70 -48.91 -21.03 27.56
N ARG A 71 -47.87 -20.31 28.00
CA ARG A 71 -47.00 -19.62 27.03
C ARG A 71 -46.09 -20.70 26.45
N SER A 72 -46.42 -21.20 25.25
CA SER A 72 -45.57 -22.19 24.59
C SER A 72 -44.20 -21.56 24.34
N GLU A 73 -43.15 -22.37 24.45
CA GLU A 73 -41.78 -21.96 24.21
C GLU A 73 -41.62 -21.33 22.80
N ASP A 74 -42.49 -21.70 21.85
CA ASP A 74 -42.57 -21.13 20.50
C ASP A 74 -42.83 -19.61 20.48
N ASP A 75 -43.63 -19.09 21.41
CA ASP A 75 -43.89 -17.64 21.51
C ASP A 75 -42.66 -16.87 21.98
N GLN A 76 -41.75 -17.53 22.71
CA GLN A 76 -40.49 -16.93 23.13
C GLN A 76 -39.49 -16.91 21.97
N GLU A 77 -39.38 -18.01 21.23
CA GLU A 77 -38.53 -18.10 20.04
C GLU A 77 -38.96 -17.13 18.94
N MET A 78 -40.27 -16.99 18.70
CA MET A 78 -40.81 -16.04 17.72
C MET A 78 -40.48 -14.59 18.09
N ARG A 79 -40.58 -14.23 19.38
CA ARG A 79 -40.19 -12.90 19.87
C ARG A 79 -38.69 -12.65 19.75
N GLU A 80 -37.86 -13.67 19.95
CA GLU A 80 -36.40 -13.56 19.76
C GLU A 80 -36.04 -13.41 18.27
N LEU A 81 -36.73 -14.12 17.37
CA LEU A 81 -36.55 -14.00 15.93
C LEU A 81 -36.88 -12.58 15.43
N LEU A 82 -38.01 -12.00 15.88
CA LEU A 82 -38.39 -10.64 15.53
C LEU A 82 -37.37 -9.60 16.02
N LYS A 83 -36.84 -9.75 17.25
CA LYS A 83 -35.75 -8.90 17.76
C LYS A 83 -34.48 -9.03 16.93
N LYS A 84 -34.16 -10.25 16.46
CA LYS A 84 -32.98 -10.51 15.62
C LYS A 84 -33.13 -9.90 14.22
N ILE A 85 -34.33 -9.92 13.65
CA ILE A 85 -34.64 -9.26 12.36
C ILE A 85 -34.52 -7.74 12.50
N ALA A 86 -35.12 -7.15 13.54
CA ALA A 86 -35.03 -5.71 13.80
C ALA A 86 -33.57 -5.24 13.97
N LYS A 87 -32.79 -5.98 14.77
CA LYS A 87 -31.35 -5.68 14.98
C LYS A 87 -30.53 -5.80 13.70
N ARG A 88 -30.85 -6.75 12.81
CA ARG A 88 -30.19 -6.88 11.51
C ARG A 88 -30.53 -5.70 10.59
N GLY A 89 -31.78 -5.26 10.57
CA GLY A 89 -32.22 -4.09 9.81
C GLY A 89 -31.51 -2.80 10.23
N GLU A 90 -31.42 -2.53 11.53
CA GLU A 90 -30.70 -1.37 12.06
C GLU A 90 -29.20 -1.37 11.70
N GLU A 91 -28.54 -2.54 11.75
CA GLU A 91 -27.12 -2.65 11.39
C GLU A 91 -26.88 -2.45 9.89
N GLU A 92 -27.79 -2.95 9.06
CA GLU A 92 -27.76 -2.79 7.59
C GLU A 92 -28.00 -1.34 7.18
N GLU A 93 -28.97 -0.66 7.79
CA GLU A 93 -29.22 0.77 7.57
C GLU A 93 -28.02 1.63 8.00
N LYS A 94 -27.42 1.33 9.15
CA LYS A 94 -26.19 1.99 9.61
C LYS A 94 -24.98 1.72 8.72
N ARG A 95 -24.95 0.58 8.01
CA ARG A 95 -23.92 0.30 7.00
C ARG A 95 -24.17 1.13 5.75
N ARG A 96 -25.42 1.19 5.28
CA ARG A 96 -25.83 1.99 4.12
C ARG A 96 -25.57 3.49 4.31
N LEU A 97 -25.81 4.04 5.51
CA LEU A 97 -25.50 5.44 5.83
C LEU A 97 -23.99 5.75 5.78
N ARG A 98 -23.15 4.84 6.28
CA ARG A 98 -21.67 5.00 6.23
C ARG A 98 -21.14 4.95 4.80
N GLU A 99 -21.68 4.04 3.98
CA GLU A 99 -21.31 3.93 2.57
C GLU A 99 -21.75 5.16 1.76
N ALA A 100 -22.95 5.68 2.02
CA ALA A 100 -23.45 6.91 1.38
C ALA A 100 -22.63 8.15 1.79
N GLU A 101 -22.23 8.26 3.06
CA GLU A 101 -21.37 9.35 3.52
C GLU A 101 -19.96 9.26 2.90
N GLU A 102 -19.40 8.06 2.81
CA GLU A 102 -18.11 7.85 2.16
C GLU A 102 -18.17 8.13 0.65
N ALA A 103 -19.27 7.76 -0.02
CA ALA A 103 -19.51 8.09 -1.43
C ALA A 103 -19.56 9.61 -1.66
N ARG A 104 -20.30 10.36 -0.82
CA ARG A 104 -20.31 11.84 -0.91
C ARG A 104 -18.93 12.45 -0.70
N ARG A 105 -18.12 11.92 0.22
CA ARG A 105 -16.74 12.41 0.43
C ARG A 105 -15.85 12.16 -0.78
N ARG A 106 -16.03 11.02 -1.47
CA ARG A 106 -15.26 10.72 -2.70
C ARG A 106 -15.67 11.65 -3.84
N GLU A 107 -16.96 11.87 -4.04
CA GLU A 107 -17.48 12.79 -5.05
C GLU A 107 -17.00 14.23 -4.82
N GLU A 108 -16.97 14.69 -3.56
CA GLU A 108 -16.45 16.02 -3.23
C GLU A 108 -14.94 16.16 -3.51
N ILE A 109 -14.15 15.12 -3.24
CA ILE A 109 -12.72 15.10 -3.57
C ILE A 109 -12.52 15.12 -5.10
N GLU A 110 -13.29 14.30 -5.83
CA GLU A 110 -13.24 14.25 -7.30
C GLU A 110 -13.60 15.60 -7.92
N LYS A 111 -14.61 16.29 -7.37
CA LYS A 111 -14.99 17.65 -7.81
C LYS A 111 -13.85 18.65 -7.59
N ARG A 112 -13.21 18.61 -6.41
CA ARG A 112 -12.04 19.47 -6.10
C ARG A 112 -10.82 19.15 -6.97
N GLU A 113 -10.61 17.89 -7.32
CA GLU A 113 -9.53 17.49 -8.23
C GLU A 113 -9.82 17.91 -9.69
N GLY A 114 -11.08 17.80 -10.13
CA GLY A 114 -11.53 18.30 -11.43
C GLY A 114 -11.39 19.82 -11.56
N ASP A 115 -11.74 20.58 -10.51
CA ASP A 115 -11.53 22.04 -10.47
C ASP A 115 -10.04 22.41 -10.59
N LYS A 116 -9.16 21.70 -9.87
CA LYS A 116 -7.71 21.90 -9.96
C LYS A 116 -7.16 21.61 -11.36
N LEU A 117 -7.67 20.57 -12.04
CA LEU A 117 -7.25 20.26 -13.40
C LEU A 117 -7.67 21.36 -14.38
N ARG A 118 -8.91 21.87 -14.29
CA ARG A 118 -9.37 22.99 -15.11
C ARG A 118 -8.55 24.26 -14.88
N GLU A 119 -8.17 24.52 -13.63
CA GLU A 119 -7.34 25.67 -13.29
C GLU A 119 -5.89 25.54 -13.81
N GLU A 120 -5.30 24.34 -13.73
CA GLU A 120 -3.99 24.07 -14.31
C GLU A 120 -4.00 24.18 -15.85
N GLU A 121 -5.04 23.67 -16.51
CA GLU A 121 -5.24 23.79 -17.96
C GLU A 121 -5.40 25.27 -18.39
N ALA A 122 -6.17 26.07 -17.63
CA ALA A 122 -6.28 27.50 -17.88
C ALA A 122 -4.94 28.25 -17.70
N ARG A 123 -4.08 27.80 -16.78
CA ARG A 123 -2.71 28.35 -16.65
C ARG A 123 -1.80 27.93 -17.80
N GLU A 124 -1.91 26.69 -18.27
CA GLU A 124 -1.17 26.20 -19.43
C GLU A 124 -1.55 26.97 -20.71
N ALA A 125 -2.84 27.15 -20.98
CA ALA A 125 -3.33 27.92 -22.12
C ALA A 125 -2.83 29.38 -22.09
N LYS A 126 -2.76 30.02 -20.91
CA LYS A 126 -2.19 31.37 -20.78
C LYS A 126 -0.70 31.41 -21.16
N LEU A 127 0.08 30.42 -20.71
CA LEU A 127 1.50 30.33 -21.06
C LEU A 127 1.71 30.09 -22.56
N GLU A 128 0.88 29.24 -23.18
CA GLU A 128 0.92 29.02 -24.64
C GLU A 128 0.66 30.30 -25.42
N VAL A 129 -0.37 31.08 -25.03
CA VAL A 129 -0.65 32.39 -25.64
C VAL A 129 0.54 33.34 -25.50
N THR A 130 1.17 33.40 -24.31
CA THR A 130 2.37 34.24 -24.10
C THR A 130 3.54 33.79 -24.98
N ILE A 131 3.79 32.49 -25.11
CA ILE A 131 4.86 31.95 -25.97
C ILE A 131 4.59 32.30 -27.44
N VAL A 132 3.36 32.12 -27.92
CA VAL A 132 2.97 32.48 -29.29
C VAL A 132 3.19 33.97 -29.54
N ARG A 133 2.84 34.85 -28.58
CA ARG A 133 3.07 36.29 -28.68
C ARG A 133 4.55 36.66 -28.78
N ILE A 134 5.42 36.01 -27.99
CA ILE A 134 6.87 36.24 -28.05
C ILE A 134 7.44 35.78 -29.40
N LEU A 135 6.97 34.63 -29.89
CA LEU A 135 7.42 34.10 -31.18
C LEU A 135 6.93 34.95 -32.36
N SER A 136 5.72 35.51 -32.30
CA SER A 136 5.21 36.40 -33.34
C SER A 136 5.96 37.73 -33.37
N GLN A 137 6.30 38.31 -32.22
CA GLN A 137 7.09 39.55 -32.14
C GLN A 137 8.52 39.39 -32.69
N ARG A 138 9.09 38.18 -32.66
CA ARG A 138 10.42 37.90 -33.25
C ARG A 138 10.40 37.60 -34.74
N LYS A 139 9.23 37.48 -35.38
CA LYS A 139 9.10 37.01 -36.76
C LYS A 139 8.92 38.13 -37.80
N GLU A 140 8.86 39.39 -37.39
CA GLU A 140 8.85 40.58 -38.28
C GLU A 140 10.21 41.29 -38.30
N PRO A 141 10.64 41.85 -39.45
CA PRO A 141 11.53 41.09 -40.34
C PRO A 141 12.97 41.61 -40.42
N LEU A 142 13.89 40.64 -40.58
CA LEU A 142 15.19 40.80 -41.22
C LEU A 142 14.99 41.16 -42.70
N MET A 143 14.80 42.44 -43.00
CA MET A 143 15.04 43.03 -44.31
C MET A 143 16.07 44.15 -44.13
N ILE A 144 17.33 43.75 -43.92
CA ILE A 144 18.47 44.67 -44.02
C ILE A 144 19.44 44.06 -45.03
N THR A 145 19.66 44.84 -46.09
CA THR A 145 20.55 44.61 -47.22
C THR A 145 22.01 44.42 -46.80
N PRO A 146 22.81 43.65 -47.56
CA PRO A 146 24.22 43.43 -47.23
C PRO A 146 25.09 44.56 -47.79
N ALA A 147 25.89 45.20 -46.93
CA ALA A 147 27.00 46.06 -47.33
C ALA A 147 28.32 45.49 -46.76
N PRO A 148 29.45 45.59 -47.50
CA PRO A 148 30.62 44.77 -47.23
C PRO A 148 31.61 45.42 -46.24
N GLN A 149 32.15 44.53 -45.39
CA GLN A 149 33.49 44.49 -44.80
C GLN A 149 34.09 45.78 -44.25
N GLN A 150 34.37 45.81 -42.94
CA GLN A 150 35.71 46.14 -42.44
C GLN A 150 36.06 45.34 -41.18
N VAL A 151 37.33 44.97 -41.16
CA VAL A 151 38.12 44.24 -40.16
C VAL A 151 38.40 45.16 -38.97
N GLU A 152 38.30 44.67 -37.74
CA GLU A 152 39.24 44.98 -36.65
C GLU A 152 38.95 44.15 -35.39
N GLU A 153 40.04 43.83 -34.70
CA GLU A 153 40.18 42.81 -33.67
C GLU A 153 39.82 43.31 -32.26
N SER A 154 39.67 42.32 -31.37
CA SER A 154 39.97 42.38 -29.93
C SER A 154 38.85 42.83 -28.96
N LYS A 155 38.30 41.86 -28.21
CA LYS A 155 38.64 41.61 -26.79
C LYS A 155 37.68 40.57 -26.18
N LYS A 156 38.27 39.52 -25.60
CA LYS A 156 37.60 38.49 -24.83
C LYS A 156 36.95 39.12 -23.59
N GLN A 157 35.62 39.24 -23.60
CA GLN A 157 34.86 39.71 -22.45
C GLN A 157 34.66 38.54 -21.47
N SER A 158 35.18 38.71 -20.26
CA SER A 158 35.19 37.73 -19.17
C SER A 158 33.75 37.31 -18.74
N PRO A 159 33.58 36.12 -18.13
CA PRO A 159 32.28 35.61 -17.70
C PRO A 159 31.52 36.61 -16.84
N CYS A 160 30.34 37.02 -17.33
CA CYS A 160 29.42 37.94 -16.68
C CYS A 160 29.09 37.42 -15.26
N THR A 161 29.66 38.06 -14.24
CA THR A 161 29.36 37.79 -12.84
C THR A 161 27.86 37.92 -12.59
N LYS A 162 27.26 36.91 -11.97
CA LYS A 162 25.83 36.83 -11.55
C LYS A 162 25.27 38.12 -10.93
N ALA A 163 26.12 38.93 -10.29
CA ALA A 163 25.76 40.23 -9.72
C ALA A 163 25.46 41.34 -10.74
N ARG A 164 25.97 41.26 -11.98
CA ARG A 164 25.64 42.20 -13.07
C ARG A 164 24.27 41.87 -13.66
N MET A 165 24.02 40.60 -13.92
CA MET A 165 22.71 40.11 -14.37
C MET A 165 21.58 40.46 -13.38
N LEU A 166 21.82 40.31 -12.07
CA LEU A 166 20.84 40.71 -11.05
C LEU A 166 20.61 42.23 -10.97
N ARG A 167 21.59 43.06 -11.39
CA ARG A 167 21.41 44.51 -11.48
C ARG A 167 20.63 44.91 -12.73
N GLU A 168 20.89 44.27 -13.86
CA GLU A 168 20.11 44.42 -15.09
C GLU A 168 18.64 44.04 -14.90
N ILE A 169 18.35 42.91 -14.24
CA ILE A 169 16.96 42.50 -13.96
C ILE A 169 16.26 43.53 -13.06
N ARG A 170 16.97 44.09 -12.06
CA ARG A 170 16.41 45.13 -11.19
C ARG A 170 16.18 46.45 -11.92
N SER A 171 17.05 46.85 -12.87
CA SER A 171 16.83 48.08 -13.64
C SER A 171 15.66 47.92 -14.62
N TYR A 172 15.54 46.77 -15.30
CA TYR A 172 14.42 46.49 -16.20
C TYR A 172 13.06 46.52 -15.49
N ILE A 173 12.97 46.04 -14.25
CA ILE A 173 11.73 46.05 -13.45
C ILE A 173 11.43 47.47 -12.91
N ALA A 174 12.45 48.27 -12.64
CA ALA A 174 12.27 49.64 -12.18
C ALA A 174 11.87 50.61 -13.31
N GLU A 175 12.27 50.31 -14.55
CA GLU A 175 11.99 51.12 -15.74
C GLU A 175 10.72 50.68 -16.49
N SER A 176 10.08 49.57 -16.10
CA SER A 176 8.82 49.10 -16.70
C SER A 176 7.62 49.51 -15.82
N ASP A 177 6.86 50.50 -16.29
CA ASP A 177 5.64 51.00 -15.64
C ASP A 177 4.41 50.07 -15.86
N GLU A 178 4.56 48.97 -16.62
CA GLU A 178 3.46 48.06 -16.99
C GLU A 178 3.44 46.72 -16.23
N ASP A 179 4.43 46.45 -15.38
CA ASP A 179 4.49 45.17 -14.66
C ASP A 179 3.58 45.19 -13.43
N SER A 180 2.52 44.37 -13.50
CA SER A 180 1.59 44.02 -12.42
C SER A 180 2.33 43.84 -11.10
N GLU A 181 1.83 44.48 -10.04
CA GLU A 181 2.26 44.32 -8.63
C GLU A 181 2.62 42.87 -8.25
N GLU A 182 1.94 41.90 -8.85
CA GLU A 182 2.16 40.47 -8.65
C GLU A 182 3.56 39.99 -9.06
N VAL A 183 4.14 40.55 -10.14
CA VAL A 183 5.50 40.22 -10.61
C VAL A 183 6.55 40.83 -9.69
N LYS A 184 6.32 42.06 -9.20
CA LYS A 184 7.19 42.69 -8.18
C LYS A 184 7.22 41.85 -6.90
N ILE A 185 6.05 41.37 -6.44
CA ILE A 185 5.94 40.50 -5.27
C ILE A 185 6.63 39.14 -5.49
N GLU A 186 6.52 38.54 -6.68
CA GLU A 186 7.18 37.25 -6.97
C GLU A 186 8.70 37.39 -7.07
N VAL A 187 9.19 38.47 -7.68
CA VAL A 187 10.63 38.75 -7.77
C VAL A 187 11.21 39.07 -6.39
N GLU A 188 10.51 39.83 -5.55
CA GLU A 188 10.92 40.06 -4.16
C GLU A 188 10.94 38.75 -3.36
N LYS A 189 9.92 37.90 -3.48
CA LYS A 189 9.90 36.56 -2.85
C LYS A 189 11.07 35.70 -3.30
N LEU A 190 11.48 35.76 -4.57
CA LEU A 190 12.63 35.04 -5.10
C LEU A 190 13.95 35.56 -4.52
N VAL A 191 14.11 36.89 -4.44
CA VAL A 191 15.29 37.52 -3.82
C VAL A 191 15.37 37.16 -2.34
N GLU A 192 14.25 37.25 -1.62
CA GLU A 192 14.15 36.89 -0.20
C GLU A 192 14.47 35.39 0.01
N ALA A 193 13.99 34.50 -0.87
CA ALA A 193 14.31 33.08 -0.82
C ALA A 193 15.81 32.80 -1.03
N PHE A 194 16.49 33.56 -1.89
CA PHE A 194 17.94 33.43 -2.09
C PHE A 194 18.74 33.92 -0.87
N GLU A 195 18.30 35.01 -0.22
CA GLU A 195 18.94 35.49 1.01
C GLU A 195 18.66 34.57 2.21
N ASN A 196 17.44 34.05 2.32
CA ASN A 196 17.06 33.11 3.38
C ASN A 196 17.80 31.76 3.26
N ARG A 197 18.10 31.30 2.03
CA ARG A 197 19.00 30.14 1.84
C ARG A 197 20.44 30.42 2.25
N LYS A 198 20.91 31.67 2.14
CA LYS A 198 22.25 32.07 2.61
C LYS A 198 22.31 32.16 4.14
N LYS A 199 21.20 32.52 4.80
CA LYS A 199 21.07 32.56 6.27
C LYS A 199 20.84 31.15 6.88
N GLN A 200 20.06 30.27 6.25
CA GLN A 200 19.81 28.88 6.74
C GLN A 200 21.04 27.97 6.71
N LYS A 201 22.04 28.25 5.85
CA LYS A 201 23.33 27.53 5.89
C LYS A 201 24.17 27.83 7.14
N LYS A 202 23.85 28.90 7.89
CA LYS A 202 24.52 29.21 9.17
C LYS A 202 23.78 28.69 10.41
N SER A 203 22.47 28.40 10.34
CA SER A 203 21.67 27.96 11.49
C SER A 203 21.27 26.47 11.51
N SER A 204 21.45 25.74 10.40
CA SER A 204 21.10 24.30 10.31
C SER A 204 22.12 23.33 10.92
N ALA A 205 23.16 23.84 11.60
CA ALA A 205 24.10 23.01 12.36
C ALA A 205 23.61 22.66 13.79
N ILE A 206 22.54 23.27 14.30
CA ILE A 206 22.21 23.19 15.75
C ILE A 206 20.85 22.56 16.07
N VAL A 207 19.87 22.51 15.17
CA VAL A 207 18.52 22.04 15.54
C VAL A 207 17.89 21.15 14.47
N ARG A 208 18.05 19.83 14.61
CA ARG A 208 17.06 18.87 14.09
C ARG A 208 17.13 17.53 14.82
N GLU A 209 17.05 17.64 16.14
CA GLU A 209 16.56 16.59 17.02
C GLU A 209 15.07 16.84 17.25
N ALA A 210 14.27 15.77 17.30
CA ALA A 210 12.82 15.74 17.50
C ALA A 210 11.95 16.24 16.34
N THR A 211 11.44 15.28 15.54
CA THR A 211 10.01 14.98 15.35
C THR A 211 9.78 14.32 13.98
N ASN A 212 9.37 13.05 13.96
CA ASN A 212 7.97 12.72 13.69
C ASN A 212 7.73 11.22 13.56
N ARG A 213 6.59 10.83 14.12
CA ARG A 213 6.12 9.49 14.47
C ARG A 213 4.78 9.29 13.76
N MET A 214 4.46 8.02 13.46
CA MET A 214 3.17 7.48 12.98
C MET A 214 2.95 7.64 11.45
N VAL A 215 2.59 6.60 10.67
CA VAL A 215 1.29 5.90 10.65
C VAL A 215 1.34 4.55 9.86
N ARG A 216 0.75 3.51 10.48
CA ARG A 216 -0.10 2.34 10.05
C ARG A 216 0.11 1.47 8.78
N LYS A 217 0.12 0.14 9.06
CA LYS A 217 -0.67 -1.05 8.55
C LYS A 217 -0.56 -1.47 7.07
N ARG A 218 -0.01 -2.66 6.74
CA ARG A 218 -0.50 -4.08 6.70
C ARG A 218 -1.12 -4.49 5.34
N ALA A 219 -0.55 -5.54 4.70
CA ALA A 219 -1.09 -6.26 3.55
C ALA A 219 -0.80 -7.78 3.66
N THR A 220 -1.68 -8.60 3.06
CA THR A 220 -1.74 -10.08 3.03
C THR A 220 -1.02 -10.69 1.81
N PRO A 221 -0.68 -12.00 1.79
CA PRO A 221 0.02 -12.64 0.67
C PRO A 221 -0.87 -13.58 -0.18
N LYS A 222 -0.59 -13.68 -1.49
CA LYS A 222 -1.01 -14.79 -2.37
C LYS A 222 0.20 -15.58 -2.85
N LYS A 223 0.03 -16.91 -2.85
CA LYS A 223 0.99 -17.97 -3.16
C LYS A 223 0.58 -18.59 -4.50
N GLY A 224 1.49 -18.65 -5.45
CA GLY A 224 1.30 -19.40 -6.70
C GLY A 224 1.68 -20.88 -6.53
N LYS A 225 1.36 -21.69 -7.55
CA LYS A 225 2.21 -22.78 -8.04
C LYS A 225 1.67 -23.37 -9.34
N GLU A 226 2.62 -23.94 -10.04
CA GLU A 226 2.74 -24.37 -11.43
C GLU A 226 2.97 -25.90 -11.45
N LYS A 227 2.48 -26.63 -12.48
CA LYS A 227 3.13 -27.84 -13.05
C LYS A 227 2.35 -28.34 -14.30
N VAL A 228 2.92 -28.35 -15.51
CA VAL A 228 3.71 -29.39 -16.26
C VAL A 228 2.98 -30.73 -16.50
N VAL A 229 2.79 -31.14 -17.78
CA VAL A 229 3.33 -32.35 -18.50
C VAL A 229 2.41 -32.83 -19.66
N LYS A 230 3.02 -33.01 -20.87
CA LYS A 230 2.84 -33.96 -22.02
C LYS A 230 1.66 -34.97 -22.04
N SER A 231 1.17 -35.54 -23.15
CA SER A 231 1.25 -35.43 -24.63
C SER A 231 0.43 -36.61 -25.18
N GLU A 232 -0.31 -36.50 -26.29
CA GLU A 232 -0.42 -37.51 -27.37
C GLU A 232 -1.46 -37.11 -28.43
N GLU A 233 -1.10 -37.39 -29.69
CA GLU A 233 -1.81 -37.02 -30.92
C GLU A 233 -2.88 -38.06 -31.28
N VAL A 234 -4.10 -37.59 -31.58
CA VAL A 234 -5.04 -38.28 -32.47
C VAL A 234 -5.65 -37.21 -33.38
N ALA A 235 -5.34 -37.31 -34.67
CA ALA A 235 -5.81 -36.41 -35.71
C ALA A 235 -7.32 -36.61 -35.93
N ASP A 236 -8.11 -35.62 -35.53
CA ASP A 236 -9.44 -35.36 -36.09
C ASP A 236 -9.57 -33.86 -36.33
N ASP A 237 -9.71 -33.55 -37.61
CA ASP A 237 -9.26 -32.32 -38.28
C ASP A 237 -10.31 -31.22 -38.10
N PHE A 238 -10.41 -30.70 -36.88
CA PHE A 238 -11.10 -29.43 -36.60
C PHE A 238 -10.17 -28.28 -36.98
N ALA A 239 -10.18 -27.91 -38.25
CA ALA A 239 -9.50 -26.71 -38.73
C ALA A 239 -10.10 -25.48 -38.03
N THR A 240 -9.25 -24.69 -37.37
CA THR A 240 -9.61 -23.38 -36.80
C THR A 240 -10.38 -22.59 -37.86
N PRO A 241 -11.61 -22.11 -37.56
CA PRO A 241 -12.42 -21.38 -38.53
C PRO A 241 -11.60 -20.25 -39.14
N LYS A 242 -11.20 -20.42 -40.42
CA LYS A 242 -10.59 -19.35 -41.20
C LYS A 242 -11.57 -18.18 -41.17
N LYS A 243 -11.09 -16.98 -40.83
CA LYS A 243 -11.89 -15.77 -40.61
C LYS A 243 -12.93 -15.60 -41.72
N ALA A 244 -14.18 -15.98 -41.45
CA ALA A 244 -15.29 -15.83 -42.40
C ALA A 244 -15.90 -14.42 -42.37
N CYS A 245 -15.45 -13.55 -41.46
CA CYS A 245 -15.84 -12.16 -41.42
C CYS A 245 -14.59 -11.27 -41.46
N PRO A 246 -14.43 -10.43 -42.50
CA PRO A 246 -13.52 -9.29 -42.45
C PRO A 246 -14.18 -8.21 -41.58
N THR A 247 -14.44 -8.51 -40.31
CA THR A 247 -14.92 -7.50 -39.37
C THR A 247 -13.73 -6.61 -39.04
N GLU A 248 -13.92 -5.32 -39.29
CA GLU A 248 -12.96 -4.25 -39.13
C GLU A 248 -12.21 -4.39 -37.80
N CYS A 249 -10.90 -4.09 -37.81
CA CYS A 249 -10.02 -4.14 -36.64
C CYS A 249 -10.37 -3.05 -35.59
N THR A 250 -11.62 -3.03 -35.13
CA THR A 250 -12.16 -2.13 -34.12
C THR A 250 -12.24 -2.86 -32.78
N SER A 251 -12.26 -2.12 -31.67
CA SER A 251 -12.46 -2.70 -30.33
C SER A 251 -13.79 -3.44 -30.20
N GLU A 252 -14.78 -3.06 -31.01
CA GLU A 252 -16.09 -3.69 -31.06
C GLU A 252 -16.03 -5.09 -31.68
N GLY A 253 -15.26 -5.26 -32.76
CA GLY A 253 -15.06 -6.59 -33.38
C GLY A 253 -14.39 -7.60 -32.45
N VAL A 254 -13.49 -7.16 -31.56
CA VAL A 254 -12.88 -8.04 -30.54
C VAL A 254 -13.92 -8.53 -29.53
N VAL A 255 -14.82 -7.64 -29.09
CA VAL A 255 -15.88 -7.98 -28.14
C VAL A 255 -16.87 -8.95 -28.79
N GLU A 256 -17.29 -8.68 -30.02
CA GLU A 256 -18.23 -9.53 -30.75
C GLU A 256 -17.64 -10.93 -31.02
N PHE A 257 -16.37 -11.02 -31.41
CA PHE A 257 -15.66 -12.29 -31.57
C PHE A 257 -15.58 -13.08 -30.25
N THR A 258 -15.28 -12.41 -29.14
CA THR A 258 -15.20 -13.01 -27.80
C THR A 258 -16.56 -13.58 -27.37
N LEU A 259 -17.64 -12.82 -27.58
CA LEU A 259 -19.00 -13.24 -27.25
C LEU A 259 -19.46 -14.41 -28.13
N SER A 260 -19.17 -14.37 -29.43
CA SER A 260 -19.49 -15.44 -30.37
C SER A 260 -18.78 -16.75 -30.02
N GLN A 261 -17.46 -16.70 -29.77
CA GLN A 261 -16.68 -17.87 -29.33
C GLN A 261 -17.18 -18.44 -27.99
N THR A 262 -17.50 -17.57 -27.03
CA THR A 262 -18.05 -18.00 -25.73
C THR A 262 -19.39 -18.72 -25.93
N LYS A 263 -20.27 -18.22 -26.81
CA LYS A 263 -21.56 -18.84 -27.11
C LYS A 263 -21.40 -20.22 -27.75
N VAL A 264 -20.49 -20.38 -28.72
CA VAL A 264 -20.22 -21.67 -29.36
C VAL A 264 -19.66 -22.69 -28.35
N LEU A 265 -18.67 -22.29 -27.54
CA LEU A 265 -18.04 -23.18 -26.57
C LEU A 265 -18.97 -23.54 -25.39
N SER A 266 -19.84 -22.62 -24.97
CA SER A 266 -20.81 -22.91 -23.89
C SER A 266 -21.85 -23.97 -24.29
N ALA A 267 -22.18 -24.07 -25.58
CA ALA A 267 -23.07 -25.09 -26.12
C ALA A 267 -22.45 -26.51 -26.18
N LEU A 268 -21.13 -26.64 -26.19
CA LEU A 268 -20.44 -27.93 -26.25
C LEU A 268 -20.54 -28.70 -24.94
N LYS A 269 -20.44 -30.03 -24.99
CA LYS A 269 -20.41 -30.86 -23.78
C LYS A 269 -19.04 -30.73 -23.10
N ALA A 270 -18.99 -30.99 -21.79
CA ALA A 270 -17.74 -30.89 -21.01
C ALA A 270 -16.60 -31.80 -21.52
N GLY A 271 -16.94 -32.94 -22.15
CA GLY A 271 -15.96 -33.83 -22.78
C GLY A 271 -15.26 -33.19 -23.98
N ASP A 272 -16.00 -32.44 -24.80
CA ASP A 272 -15.44 -31.77 -25.98
C ASP A 272 -14.58 -30.57 -25.57
N ILE A 273 -14.99 -29.83 -24.54
CA ILE A 273 -14.17 -28.74 -23.97
C ILE A 273 -12.84 -29.25 -23.42
N ARG A 274 -12.81 -30.45 -22.80
CA ARG A 274 -11.55 -31.07 -22.36
C ARG A 274 -10.61 -31.34 -23.53
N LYS A 275 -11.11 -31.90 -24.63
CA LYS A 275 -10.30 -32.15 -25.83
C LYS A 275 -9.73 -30.86 -26.42
N ILE A 276 -10.50 -29.78 -26.43
CA ILE A 276 -10.04 -28.45 -26.89
C ILE A 276 -8.97 -27.90 -25.93
N CYS A 277 -9.17 -28.03 -24.61
CA CYS A 277 -8.17 -27.67 -23.60
C CYS A 277 -6.83 -28.38 -23.82
N ASP A 278 -6.85 -29.70 -24.06
CA ASP A 278 -5.64 -30.49 -24.28
C ASP A 278 -4.92 -30.07 -25.57
N ARG A 279 -5.67 -29.73 -26.62
CA ARG A 279 -5.13 -29.23 -27.90
C ARG A 279 -4.50 -27.84 -27.78
N GLU A 280 -5.14 -26.93 -27.05
CA GLU A 280 -4.69 -25.54 -26.85
C GLU A 280 -3.68 -25.40 -25.68
N GLY A 281 -3.37 -26.49 -24.96
CA GLY A 281 -2.49 -26.47 -23.80
C GLY A 281 -3.08 -25.73 -22.57
N VAL A 282 -4.40 -25.63 -22.48
CA VAL A 282 -5.13 -24.99 -21.37
C VAL A 282 -5.50 -26.04 -20.32
N GLN A 283 -5.18 -25.79 -19.05
CA GLN A 283 -5.55 -26.71 -17.97
C GLN A 283 -7.06 -26.69 -17.70
N TYR A 284 -7.72 -27.84 -17.83
CA TYR A 284 -9.14 -27.97 -17.49
C TYR A 284 -9.37 -28.00 -15.98
N ILE A 285 -10.14 -27.06 -15.43
CA ILE A 285 -10.52 -26.99 -14.00
C ILE A 285 -12.04 -27.13 -13.85
N VAL A 286 -12.79 -26.16 -14.40
CA VAL A 286 -14.26 -26.12 -14.47
C VAL A 286 -14.63 -25.66 -15.87
N LYS A 287 -15.74 -26.16 -16.43
CA LYS A 287 -16.17 -25.88 -17.82
C LYS A 287 -16.11 -24.38 -18.16
N ASP A 288 -16.73 -23.52 -17.37
CA ASP A 288 -16.81 -22.08 -17.67
C ASP A 288 -15.45 -21.39 -17.58
N GLN A 289 -14.59 -21.81 -16.65
CA GLN A 289 -13.24 -21.29 -16.51
C GLN A 289 -12.35 -21.73 -17.69
N ALA A 290 -12.47 -22.98 -18.11
CA ALA A 290 -11.79 -23.52 -19.28
C ALA A 290 -12.22 -22.78 -20.57
N ILE A 291 -13.53 -22.53 -20.74
CA ILE A 291 -14.04 -21.73 -21.86
C ILE A 291 -13.41 -20.33 -21.85
N GLY A 292 -13.37 -19.65 -20.70
CA GLY A 292 -12.76 -18.31 -20.61
C GLY A 292 -11.27 -18.27 -20.99
N GLU A 293 -10.51 -19.31 -20.65
CA GLU A 293 -9.09 -19.42 -21.04
C GLU A 293 -8.93 -19.78 -22.53
N ILE A 294 -9.74 -20.69 -23.07
CA ILE A 294 -9.75 -21.02 -24.51
C ILE A 294 -10.08 -19.78 -25.35
N VAL A 295 -11.14 -19.04 -24.99
CA VAL A 295 -11.52 -17.81 -25.69
C VAL A 295 -10.39 -16.79 -25.62
N ARG A 296 -9.71 -16.65 -24.47
CA ARG A 296 -8.57 -15.74 -24.33
C ARG A 296 -7.42 -16.12 -25.27
N CYS A 297 -7.05 -17.40 -25.34
CA CYS A 297 -6.03 -17.89 -26.26
C CYS A 297 -6.45 -17.67 -27.73
N GLY A 298 -7.69 -17.97 -28.08
CA GLY A 298 -8.22 -17.77 -29.44
C GLY A 298 -8.27 -16.30 -29.87
N VAL A 299 -8.67 -15.40 -28.97
CA VAL A 299 -8.60 -13.94 -29.19
C VAL A 299 -7.15 -13.50 -29.36
N GLN A 300 -6.25 -14.00 -28.51
CA GLN A 300 -4.84 -13.64 -28.59
C GLN A 300 -4.23 -14.06 -29.92
N LEU A 301 -4.50 -15.27 -30.42
CA LEU A 301 -4.03 -15.74 -31.73
C LEU A 301 -4.67 -14.98 -32.89
N ALA A 302 -5.99 -14.77 -32.85
CA ALA A 302 -6.72 -14.09 -33.92
C ALA A 302 -6.33 -12.60 -34.07
N TYR A 303 -5.87 -11.97 -32.97
CA TYR A 303 -5.52 -10.57 -32.87
C TYR A 303 -4.06 -10.34 -32.44
N GLU A 304 -3.18 -11.34 -32.51
CA GLU A 304 -1.75 -11.22 -32.14
C GLU A 304 -1.02 -10.20 -33.04
N GLY A 305 -1.57 -9.90 -34.21
CA GLY A 305 -1.13 -8.76 -35.02
C GLY A 305 -1.66 -7.40 -34.55
N PHE A 306 -2.87 -7.33 -34.02
CA PHE A 306 -3.53 -6.05 -33.71
C PHE A 306 -2.89 -5.33 -32.51
N PHE A 307 -2.52 -6.08 -31.47
CA PHE A 307 -1.87 -5.49 -30.28
C PHE A 307 -0.35 -5.27 -30.45
N TYR A 308 0.29 -5.96 -31.40
CA TYR A 308 1.73 -5.84 -31.65
C TYR A 308 2.10 -4.92 -32.81
N VAL A 309 1.20 -4.64 -33.77
CA VAL A 309 1.46 -3.71 -34.90
C VAL A 309 1.70 -2.28 -34.41
N ARG A 310 1.17 -1.87 -33.25
CA ARG A 310 1.53 -0.55 -32.66
C ARG A 310 2.93 -0.49 -32.04
N LYS A 311 3.67 -1.61 -31.97
CA LYS A 311 5.03 -1.68 -31.41
C LYS A 311 6.15 -1.89 -32.44
N GLN A 312 5.86 -2.29 -33.69
CA GLN A 312 6.90 -2.61 -34.67
C GLN A 312 6.93 -1.71 -35.92
N GLN A 313 5.99 -0.79 -36.11
CA GLN A 313 6.00 0.14 -37.26
C GLN A 313 6.94 1.37 -37.15
N THR A 314 7.93 1.40 -36.25
CA THR A 314 8.88 2.54 -36.15
C THR A 314 10.34 2.22 -36.47
N SER A 315 10.64 1.09 -37.11
CA SER A 315 11.98 0.89 -37.67
C SER A 315 11.89 0.37 -39.09
N THR A 316 12.18 1.26 -40.04
CA THR A 316 12.40 1.05 -41.47
C THR A 316 11.17 0.95 -42.37
N ALA A 317 10.58 2.10 -42.76
CA ALA A 317 10.35 2.47 -44.16
C ALA A 317 9.45 3.72 -44.27
N LYS A 318 9.93 4.68 -45.07
CA LYS A 318 9.21 5.73 -45.81
C LYS A 318 8.26 6.69 -45.08
N GLN A 319 8.71 7.95 -45.09
CA GLN A 319 7.96 9.20 -45.17
C GLN A 319 6.47 9.04 -45.57
N GLY A 320 5.59 9.60 -44.76
CA GLY A 320 4.22 9.94 -45.17
C GLY A 320 3.23 9.93 -44.01
N GLY A 321 2.75 11.11 -43.63
CA GLY A 321 1.45 11.23 -42.95
C GLY A 321 1.53 11.49 -41.44
N ALA A 322 1.34 12.76 -41.10
CA ALA A 322 1.11 13.24 -39.75
C ALA A 322 -0.05 12.50 -39.06
N VAL A 323 0.27 11.77 -37.99
CA VAL A 323 -0.66 11.54 -36.86
C VAL A 323 0.14 11.84 -35.59
N LEU A 324 0.56 13.10 -35.49
CA LEU A 324 1.13 13.67 -34.27
C LEU A 324 0.00 14.38 -33.54
N ASN A 325 -0.06 14.11 -32.23
CA ASN A 325 -0.88 14.77 -31.22
C ASN A 325 -2.26 14.15 -31.02
N ASP A 326 -2.28 12.99 -30.37
CA ASP A 326 -3.33 12.75 -29.39
C ASP A 326 -2.87 13.42 -28.07
N PRO A 327 -3.38 14.64 -27.74
CA PRO A 327 -2.99 15.40 -26.56
C PRO A 327 -3.30 14.66 -25.25
N SER A 328 -4.09 13.58 -25.31
CA SER A 328 -4.40 12.75 -24.16
C SER A 328 -3.35 11.67 -23.85
N THR A 329 -2.15 11.75 -24.45
CA THR A 329 -1.03 10.87 -24.06
C THR A 329 -0.68 11.16 -22.60
N THR A 330 -1.37 10.45 -21.71
CA THR A 330 -1.33 10.70 -20.28
C THR A 330 0.12 10.78 -19.82
N ARG A 331 0.43 11.72 -18.92
CA ARG A 331 1.75 11.88 -18.29
C ARG A 331 2.37 10.55 -17.85
N ASN A 332 1.55 9.56 -17.52
CA ASN A 332 1.96 8.19 -17.20
C ASN A 332 2.50 7.41 -18.42
N SER A 333 1.86 7.51 -19.59
CA SER A 333 2.35 6.92 -20.85
C SER A 333 3.74 7.44 -21.21
N LEU A 334 3.94 8.76 -21.13
CA LEU A 334 5.26 9.36 -21.37
C LEU A 334 6.30 8.85 -20.35
N LYS A 335 5.97 8.82 -19.05
CA LYS A 335 6.85 8.25 -18.01
C LYS A 335 7.22 6.78 -18.29
N ILE A 336 6.28 5.98 -18.78
CA ILE A 336 6.53 4.57 -19.14
C ILE A 336 7.44 4.47 -20.36
N ARG A 337 7.21 5.28 -21.40
CA ARG A 337 8.06 5.32 -22.60
C ARG A 337 9.48 5.74 -22.26
N ILE A 338 9.65 6.83 -21.49
CA ILE A 338 10.97 7.28 -21.03
C ILE A 338 11.65 6.21 -20.19
N ALA A 339 10.95 5.61 -19.22
CA ALA A 339 11.53 4.56 -18.39
C ALA A 339 11.96 3.33 -19.20
N ARG A 340 11.21 2.97 -20.26
CA ARG A 340 11.57 1.88 -21.17
C ARG A 340 12.84 2.22 -21.95
N VAL A 341 12.91 3.39 -22.59
CA VAL A 341 14.09 3.84 -23.34
C VAL A 341 15.33 3.88 -22.44
N VAL A 342 15.19 4.41 -21.21
CA VAL A 342 16.31 4.45 -20.25
C VAL A 342 16.74 3.03 -19.83
N LYS A 343 15.79 2.13 -19.60
CA LYS A 343 16.09 0.73 -19.28
C LYS A 343 16.78 0.00 -20.42
N GLU A 344 16.36 0.22 -21.66
CA GLU A 344 16.97 -0.39 -22.86
C GLU A 344 18.37 0.18 -23.14
N LYS A 345 18.56 1.50 -23.04
CA LYS A 345 19.83 2.15 -23.35
C LYS A 345 20.88 2.04 -22.24
N PHE A 346 20.45 2.08 -20.98
CA PHE A 346 21.36 2.14 -19.83
C PHE A 346 21.26 0.94 -18.89
N GLY A 347 20.31 0.01 -19.12
CA GLY A 347 20.07 -1.11 -18.20
C GLY A 347 19.47 -0.70 -16.85
N VAL A 348 19.03 0.55 -16.71
CA VAL A 348 18.55 1.13 -15.44
C VAL A 348 17.04 1.34 -15.47
N ASP A 349 16.32 0.77 -14.50
CA ASP A 349 14.90 1.07 -14.30
C ASP A 349 14.74 2.26 -13.35
N ILE A 350 14.58 3.46 -13.92
CA ILE A 350 14.41 4.71 -13.17
C ILE A 350 13.13 4.77 -12.32
N ARG A 351 12.15 3.87 -12.52
CA ARG A 351 10.94 3.82 -11.69
C ARG A 351 11.16 2.99 -10.44
N ARG A 352 12.07 2.03 -10.48
CA ARG A 352 12.38 1.15 -9.35
C ARG A 352 13.23 1.90 -8.32
N ARG A 353 12.79 1.86 -7.06
CA ARG A 353 13.60 2.30 -5.91
C ARG A 353 14.60 1.21 -5.53
N LEU A 354 15.84 1.60 -5.22
CA LEU A 354 16.87 0.66 -4.79
C LEU A 354 16.79 0.51 -3.27
N TYR A 355 16.39 -0.67 -2.80
CA TYR A 355 16.27 -0.95 -1.36
C TYR A 355 17.39 -1.87 -0.91
N VAL A 356 18.30 -1.34 -0.11
CA VAL A 356 19.35 -2.14 0.55
C VAL A 356 18.83 -2.50 1.94
N LYS A 357 18.42 -3.77 2.08
CA LYS A 357 17.88 -4.30 3.34
C LYS A 357 19.02 -4.89 4.16
N ILE A 358 19.35 -4.24 5.27
CA ILE A 358 20.42 -4.66 6.15
C ILE A 358 19.80 -5.15 7.46
N PRO A 359 20.02 -6.41 7.86
CA PRO A 359 19.73 -6.87 9.20
C PRO A 359 20.21 -5.89 10.27
N PHE A 360 19.38 -5.66 11.29
CA PHE A 360 19.78 -4.81 12.39
C PHE A 360 21.07 -5.36 13.00
N SER A 361 22.12 -4.55 12.95
CA SER A 361 23.39 -4.77 13.62
C SER A 361 23.82 -3.43 14.20
N ALA A 362 24.23 -3.44 15.46
CA ALA A 362 24.76 -2.26 16.13
C ALA A 362 26.14 -1.85 15.59
N GLN A 363 26.85 -2.78 14.96
CA GLN A 363 28.22 -2.57 14.47
C GLN A 363 28.25 -1.95 13.08
N VAL A 364 27.13 -1.92 12.34
CA VAL A 364 27.12 -1.49 10.93
C VAL A 364 26.64 -0.04 10.82
N ASP A 365 27.50 0.81 10.27
CA ASP A 365 27.16 2.19 9.92
C ASP A 365 26.47 2.25 8.55
N LEU A 366 25.19 2.65 8.53
CA LEU A 366 24.42 2.77 7.30
C LEU A 366 24.91 3.89 6.38
N GLY A 367 25.54 4.94 6.93
CA GLY A 367 26.10 6.04 6.14
C GLY A 367 27.22 5.53 5.25
N LEU A 368 28.18 4.82 5.85
CA LEU A 368 29.30 4.21 5.13
C LEU A 368 28.84 3.15 4.13
N VAL A 369 27.84 2.33 4.49
CA VAL A 369 27.26 1.38 3.53
C VAL A 369 26.57 2.10 2.37
N ARG A 370 25.87 3.22 2.64
CA ARG A 370 25.25 4.02 1.57
C ARG A 370 26.32 4.55 0.63
N ASP A 371 27.43 5.07 1.15
CA ASP A 371 28.53 5.59 0.34
C ASP A 371 29.16 4.49 -0.52
N LEU A 372 29.30 3.27 0.03
CA LEU A 372 29.76 2.10 -0.71
C LEU A 372 28.83 1.78 -1.89
N VAL A 373 27.51 1.78 -1.65
CA VAL A 373 26.51 1.54 -2.71
C VAL A 373 26.53 2.67 -3.74
N VAL A 374 26.73 3.93 -3.32
CA VAL A 374 26.89 5.07 -4.22
C VAL A 374 28.13 4.92 -5.11
N LYS A 375 29.25 4.42 -4.59
CA LYS A 375 30.43 4.08 -5.40
C LYS A 375 30.11 3.03 -6.47
N VAL A 376 29.40 1.96 -6.10
CA VAL A 376 28.95 0.92 -7.06
C VAL A 376 28.06 1.50 -8.15
N ILE A 377 27.09 2.36 -7.78
CA ILE A 377 26.21 3.04 -8.75
C ILE A 377 27.05 3.96 -9.66
N THR A 378 28.02 4.67 -9.10
CA THR A 378 28.88 5.61 -9.84
C THR A 378 29.77 4.91 -10.85
N ALA A 379 30.28 3.72 -10.53
CA ALA A 379 31.02 2.88 -11.46
C ALA A 379 30.10 2.25 -12.54
N SER A 380 28.85 1.95 -12.19
CA SER A 380 27.93 1.22 -13.07
C SER A 380 27.14 2.10 -14.05
N VAL A 381 26.85 3.34 -13.67
CA VAL A 381 26.03 4.26 -14.47
C VAL A 381 26.90 5.41 -14.97
N LYS A 382 27.22 5.36 -16.27
CA LYS A 382 28.08 6.35 -16.94
C LYS A 382 27.42 7.73 -17.03
N ASP A 383 26.11 7.77 -17.27
CA ASP A 383 25.36 9.02 -17.37
C ASP A 383 25.15 9.68 -16.00
N ILE A 384 25.55 10.95 -15.89
CA ILE A 384 25.55 11.70 -14.62
C ILE A 384 24.13 11.95 -14.11
N ALA A 385 23.18 12.26 -14.99
CA ALA A 385 21.81 12.59 -14.60
C ALA A 385 21.08 11.34 -14.11
N ILE A 386 21.21 10.22 -14.81
CA ILE A 386 20.63 8.92 -14.42
C ILE A 386 21.26 8.45 -13.12
N ARG A 387 22.59 8.56 -12.98
CA ARG A 387 23.31 8.23 -11.75
C ARG A 387 22.74 8.99 -10.54
N ASN A 388 22.61 10.31 -10.65
CA ASN A 388 22.07 11.14 -9.57
C ASN A 388 20.63 10.75 -9.22
N LEU A 389 19.79 10.47 -10.24
CA LEU A 389 18.41 10.02 -10.04
C LEU A 389 18.33 8.67 -9.30
N VAL A 390 19.22 7.72 -9.62
CA VAL A 390 19.29 6.43 -8.92
C VAL A 390 19.76 6.62 -7.48
N ILE A 391 20.77 7.46 -7.25
CA ILE A 391 21.29 7.78 -5.90
C ILE A 391 20.20 8.46 -5.05
N GLU A 392 19.41 9.36 -5.64
CA GLU A 392 18.29 9.99 -4.95
C GLU A 392 17.21 8.97 -4.55
N LYS A 393 17.00 7.94 -5.39
CA LYS A 393 16.05 6.85 -5.13
C LYS A 393 16.62 5.69 -4.31
N LEU A 394 17.89 5.76 -3.90
CA LEU A 394 18.50 4.80 -3.00
C LEU A 394 17.91 4.93 -1.60
N SER A 395 17.46 3.82 -1.03
CA SER A 395 16.90 3.74 0.32
C SER A 395 17.59 2.63 1.11
N MET A 396 18.18 3.02 2.23
CA MET A 396 18.73 2.11 3.22
C MET A 396 17.63 1.70 4.20
N VAL A 397 17.42 0.40 4.39
CA VAL A 397 16.38 -0.11 5.28
C VAL A 397 16.98 -1.08 6.27
N LYS A 398 16.94 -0.72 7.57
CA LYS A 398 17.24 -1.67 8.65
C LYS A 398 16.06 -2.63 8.80
N THR A 399 16.30 -3.93 8.62
CA THR A 399 15.26 -4.91 8.94
C THR A 399 15.17 -5.07 10.44
N LYS A 400 13.96 -5.17 10.97
CA LYS A 400 13.70 -5.29 12.41
C LYS A 400 14.47 -6.49 12.98
N GLY A 401 15.23 -6.26 14.06
CA GLY A 401 15.86 -7.34 14.83
C GLY A 401 14.81 -8.24 15.48
N ARG A 402 15.19 -9.47 15.78
CA ARG A 402 14.30 -10.39 16.51
C ARG A 402 14.20 -9.94 17.97
N THR A 403 12.99 -9.98 18.52
CA THR A 403 12.79 -9.74 19.94
C THR A 403 13.10 -11.00 20.73
N VAL A 404 13.46 -10.85 22.01
CA VAL A 404 13.63 -11.96 22.95
C VAL A 404 12.40 -12.89 22.93
N ALA A 405 11.18 -12.32 22.90
CA ALA A 405 9.96 -13.10 22.73
C ALA A 405 10.00 -13.96 21.47
N SER A 406 10.38 -13.40 20.31
CA SER A 406 10.37 -14.16 19.05
C SER A 406 11.41 -15.27 18.99
N LEU A 407 12.48 -15.18 19.79
CA LEU A 407 13.51 -16.21 19.90
C LEU A 407 13.07 -17.33 20.85
N ILE A 408 12.61 -16.96 22.06
CA ILE A 408 12.23 -17.90 23.11
C ILE A 408 10.84 -18.51 22.86
N HIS A 409 9.86 -17.69 22.46
CA HIS A 409 8.48 -18.11 22.19
C HIS A 409 8.31 -18.65 20.77
N ASN A 410 9.15 -19.62 20.39
CA ASN A 410 8.87 -20.44 19.20
C ASN A 410 7.84 -21.55 19.51
N TYR A 411 7.01 -21.34 20.53
CA TYR A 411 5.98 -22.26 21.00
C TYR A 411 5.03 -22.64 19.87
N ARG A 412 4.66 -21.70 18.99
CA ARG A 412 3.79 -21.98 17.83
C ARG A 412 4.41 -22.99 16.86
N LYS A 413 5.70 -22.86 16.55
CA LYS A 413 6.41 -23.79 15.67
C LYS A 413 6.60 -25.16 16.33
N LYS A 414 6.76 -25.21 17.66
CA LYS A 414 6.77 -26.47 18.44
C LYS A 414 5.40 -27.16 18.49
N ILE A 415 4.30 -26.41 18.66
CA ILE A 415 2.93 -26.95 18.56
C ILE A 415 2.69 -27.50 17.16
N GLU A 416 3.01 -26.73 16.12
CA GLU A 416 2.80 -27.15 14.72
C GLU A 416 3.59 -28.41 14.35
N ALA A 417 4.75 -28.63 15.00
CA ALA A 417 5.57 -29.82 14.79
C ALA A 417 5.02 -31.10 15.48
N ARG A 418 3.90 -31.02 16.24
CA ARG A 418 3.28 -32.15 16.96
C ARG A 418 4.26 -32.99 17.79
N HIS A 419 5.31 -32.36 18.31
CA HIS A 419 6.12 -32.99 19.33
C HIS A 419 5.36 -32.87 20.64
N ASP A 420 4.52 -33.86 20.91
CA ASP A 420 3.54 -33.88 22.01
C ASP A 420 4.16 -34.06 23.40
N GLN A 421 5.49 -34.17 23.48
CA GLN A 421 6.20 -34.29 24.75
C GLN A 421 6.63 -32.91 25.25
N CYS A 422 6.01 -32.47 26.34
CA CYS A 422 6.51 -31.30 27.06
C CYS A 422 7.94 -31.56 27.53
N ALA A 423 8.88 -30.69 27.17
CA ALA A 423 10.25 -30.71 27.68
C ALA A 423 10.33 -30.55 29.21
N CYS A 424 9.21 -30.22 29.87
CA CYS A 424 9.08 -30.08 31.30
C CYS A 424 8.93 -31.41 32.07
N SER A 425 8.78 -32.56 31.38
CA SER A 425 8.48 -33.84 32.03
C SER A 425 9.53 -34.28 33.06
N GLY A 426 10.81 -34.00 32.84
CA GLY A 426 11.93 -34.36 33.73
C GLY A 426 12.39 -33.27 34.71
N LEU A 427 11.73 -32.11 34.74
CA LEU A 427 12.15 -31.00 35.59
C LEU A 427 11.36 -30.98 36.91
N VAL A 428 12.08 -30.79 38.02
CA VAL A 428 11.54 -30.67 39.38
C VAL A 428 11.24 -29.19 39.65
N ALA A 429 10.08 -28.72 39.23
CA ALA A 429 9.58 -27.37 39.53
C ALA A 429 8.06 -27.38 39.71
N GLU A 430 7.52 -26.31 40.30
CA GLU A 430 6.09 -26.16 40.55
C GLU A 430 5.28 -26.30 39.25
N ARG A 431 4.32 -27.25 39.26
CA ARG A 431 3.51 -27.58 38.09
C ARG A 431 2.12 -26.99 38.21
N TYR A 432 1.66 -26.37 37.13
CA TYR A 432 0.30 -25.89 36.93
C TYR A 432 -0.30 -26.64 35.74
N GLN A 433 -1.35 -27.43 35.96
CA GLN A 433 -1.98 -28.28 34.93
C GLN A 433 -1.00 -29.24 34.23
N GLY A 434 -0.10 -29.88 34.99
CA GLY A 434 0.88 -30.83 34.45
C GLY A 434 2.11 -30.21 33.78
N HIS A 435 2.17 -28.87 33.63
CA HIS A 435 3.29 -28.15 33.03
C HIS A 435 3.98 -27.21 34.02
N ILE A 436 5.27 -26.96 33.84
CA ILE A 436 6.01 -26.01 34.68
C ILE A 436 5.64 -24.59 34.28
N ARG A 437 5.14 -23.81 35.25
CA ARG A 437 4.84 -22.40 35.08
C ARG A 437 5.88 -21.58 35.84
N ALA A 438 6.99 -21.27 35.18
CA ALA A 438 8.01 -20.38 35.73
C ALA A 438 8.04 -19.07 34.95
N ARG A 439 8.37 -17.98 35.64
CA ARG A 439 8.72 -16.72 34.96
C ARG A 439 10.24 -16.70 34.76
N ILE A 440 10.70 -16.08 33.68
CA ILE A 440 12.14 -16.07 33.35
C ILE A 440 12.96 -15.35 34.44
N ASP A 441 12.37 -14.38 35.13
CA ASP A 441 12.98 -13.62 36.22
C ASP A 441 13.16 -14.39 37.53
N THR A 442 12.52 -15.56 37.70
CA THR A 442 12.68 -16.38 38.91
C THR A 442 13.95 -17.24 38.89
N PHE A 443 14.61 -17.39 37.75
CA PHE A 443 15.84 -18.18 37.63
C PHE A 443 17.08 -17.32 37.90
N GLN A 444 17.89 -17.74 38.88
CA GLN A 444 19.17 -17.08 39.18
C GLN A 444 20.14 -17.25 38.01
N GLY A 445 20.93 -16.21 37.72
CA GLY A 445 21.91 -16.21 36.62
C GLY A 445 21.34 -15.83 35.24
N VAL A 446 20.02 -15.64 35.10
CA VAL A 446 19.45 -15.15 33.83
C VAL A 446 19.76 -13.65 33.67
N HIS A 447 20.31 -13.29 32.51
CA HIS A 447 20.64 -11.91 32.21
C HIS A 447 19.39 -11.03 32.15
N ARG A 448 19.41 -9.86 32.82
CA ARG A 448 18.25 -8.93 32.93
C ARG A 448 17.64 -8.53 31.58
N PHE A 449 18.44 -8.53 30.51
CA PHE A 449 17.97 -8.28 29.14
C PHE A 449 16.94 -9.32 28.66
N VAL A 450 17.08 -10.59 29.05
CA VAL A 450 16.21 -11.68 28.61
C VAL A 450 14.86 -11.64 29.34
N CYS A 451 14.81 -11.03 30.54
CA CYS A 451 13.58 -10.92 31.33
C CYS A 451 12.50 -10.07 30.65
N ASN A 452 12.84 -9.17 29.73
CA ASN A 452 11.86 -8.40 28.96
C ASN A 452 11.72 -8.95 27.53
N ALA A 453 10.61 -9.63 27.29
CA ALA A 453 10.31 -10.26 26.00
C ALA A 453 10.22 -9.26 24.82
N ARG A 454 10.02 -7.96 25.09
CA ARG A 454 9.99 -6.89 24.06
C ARG A 454 11.38 -6.37 23.69
N ASN A 455 12.43 -6.73 24.43
CA ASN A 455 13.79 -6.33 24.10
C ASN A 455 14.18 -6.86 22.72
N VAL A 456 14.79 -6.00 21.91
CA VAL A 456 15.27 -6.32 20.56
C VAL A 456 16.73 -6.71 20.68
N THR A 457 17.07 -7.93 20.28
CA THR A 457 18.46 -8.41 20.26
C THR A 457 19.32 -7.54 19.36
N CYS A 458 20.65 -7.53 19.58
CA CYS A 458 21.56 -6.82 18.68
C CYS A 458 21.68 -7.46 17.29
N GLY A 459 20.91 -8.53 17.04
CA GLY A 459 20.86 -9.27 15.79
C GLY A 459 21.91 -10.38 15.74
N TRP A 460 22.15 -10.86 14.52
CA TRP A 460 23.30 -11.71 14.23
C TRP A 460 24.52 -10.82 14.06
N SER A 461 25.70 -11.32 14.44
CA SER A 461 26.97 -10.72 14.04
C SER A 461 26.98 -10.62 12.52
N MET A 462 26.77 -9.40 12.01
CA MET A 462 26.85 -9.14 10.58
C MET A 462 28.31 -9.33 10.17
N THR A 463 28.58 -10.25 9.28
CA THR A 463 29.91 -10.42 8.70
C THR A 463 30.05 -9.59 7.43
N SER A 464 31.28 -9.33 7.01
CA SER A 464 31.55 -8.60 5.76
C SER A 464 30.90 -9.28 4.56
N GLU A 465 30.91 -10.62 4.52
CA GLU A 465 30.32 -11.40 3.43
C GLU A 465 28.79 -11.24 3.38
N LEU A 466 28.12 -11.27 4.54
CA LEU A 466 26.67 -11.06 4.62
C LEU A 466 26.28 -9.64 4.21
N LEU A 467 27.11 -8.64 4.53
CA LEU A 467 26.89 -7.26 4.11
C LEU A 467 27.04 -7.11 2.58
N VAL A 468 28.09 -7.70 2.00
CA VAL A 468 28.28 -7.73 0.53
C VAL A 468 27.12 -8.45 -0.13
N GLU A 469 26.67 -9.58 0.42
CA GLU A 469 25.53 -10.33 -0.11
C GLU A 469 24.23 -9.49 -0.06
N ALA A 470 24.01 -8.72 1.01
CA ALA A 470 22.86 -7.82 1.12
C ALA A 470 22.88 -6.72 0.04
N ILE A 471 24.06 -6.15 -0.24
CA ILE A 471 24.25 -5.17 -1.33
C ILE A 471 24.02 -5.84 -2.69
N HIS A 472 24.60 -7.02 -2.92
CA HIS A 472 24.50 -7.78 -4.16
C HIS A 472 23.06 -8.19 -4.51
N ARG A 473 22.23 -8.49 -3.50
CA ARG A 473 20.80 -8.75 -3.67
C ARG A 473 20.01 -7.48 -4.03
N ALA A 474 20.42 -6.32 -3.53
CA ALA A 474 19.74 -5.06 -3.78
C ALA A 474 20.03 -4.50 -5.18
N VAL A 475 21.27 -4.67 -5.65
CA VAL A 475 21.78 -4.14 -6.91
C VAL A 475 21.29 -4.96 -8.13
N PRO A 476 20.88 -4.31 -9.25
CA PRO A 476 20.50 -5.00 -10.49
C PRO A 476 21.62 -5.92 -11.01
N LYS A 477 21.24 -7.04 -11.66
CA LYS A 477 22.20 -8.04 -12.13
C LYS A 477 23.29 -7.46 -13.04
N ILE A 478 22.93 -6.48 -13.87
CA ILE A 478 23.81 -5.84 -14.86
C ILE A 478 24.97 -5.07 -14.19
N TRP A 479 24.82 -4.66 -12.93
CA TRP A 479 25.83 -3.88 -12.20
C TRP A 479 26.76 -4.75 -11.36
N ARG A 480 26.50 -6.06 -11.27
CA ARG A 480 27.22 -6.96 -10.36
C ARG A 480 28.68 -7.14 -10.74
N SER A 481 29.02 -7.06 -12.02
CA SER A 481 30.42 -7.09 -12.49
C SER A 481 31.26 -5.93 -11.93
N ASN A 482 30.62 -4.82 -11.53
CA ASN A 482 31.31 -3.70 -10.93
C ASN A 482 31.41 -3.81 -9.41
N MET A 483 30.79 -4.83 -8.79
CA MET A 483 30.95 -5.10 -7.36
C MET A 483 32.25 -5.84 -7.06
N ASP A 484 32.87 -6.48 -8.04
CA ASP A 484 34.14 -7.20 -7.85
C ASP A 484 35.29 -6.24 -7.45
N TYR A 485 35.11 -4.94 -7.68
CA TYR A 485 36.03 -3.87 -7.25
C TYR A 485 35.85 -3.45 -5.78
N LEU A 486 34.86 -3.97 -5.06
CA LEU A 486 34.70 -3.66 -3.63
C LEU A 486 35.79 -4.36 -2.84
N ALA A 487 36.87 -3.64 -2.57
CA ALA A 487 37.95 -4.14 -1.72
C ALA A 487 37.39 -4.51 -0.34
N CYS A 488 37.84 -5.64 0.20
CA CYS A 488 37.45 -6.11 1.53
C CYS A 488 37.67 -5.04 2.62
N ASP A 489 38.68 -4.19 2.44
CA ASP A 489 38.99 -3.07 3.34
C ASP A 489 37.90 -1.99 3.36
N GLU A 490 37.26 -1.69 2.21
CA GLU A 490 36.18 -0.70 2.16
C GLU A 490 34.91 -1.22 2.86
N VAL A 491 34.63 -2.51 2.71
CA VAL A 491 33.55 -3.18 3.43
C VAL A 491 33.85 -3.20 4.93
N GLY A 492 35.10 -3.48 5.31
CA GLY A 492 35.56 -3.46 6.70
C GLY A 492 35.36 -2.11 7.40
N ARG A 493 35.52 -1.00 6.68
CA ARG A 493 35.25 0.35 7.22
C ARG A 493 33.78 0.58 7.59
N CYS A 494 32.85 -0.16 6.99
CA CYS A 494 31.43 -0.05 7.34
C CYS A 494 31.11 -0.59 8.74
N PHE A 495 32.05 -1.32 9.34
CA PHE A 495 31.92 -1.83 10.70
C PHE A 495 32.61 -0.87 11.68
N SER A 496 31.84 -0.31 12.60
CA SER A 496 32.37 0.48 13.69
C SER A 496 33.31 -0.37 14.54
N ARG A 497 34.57 0.06 14.67
CA ARG A 497 35.53 -0.51 15.64
C ARG A 497 34.97 -0.25 17.04
N GLN A 498 34.31 -1.27 17.60
CA GLN A 498 33.79 -1.32 18.97
C GLN A 498 32.73 -0.28 19.34
N VAL A 499 31.48 -0.75 19.45
CA VAL A 499 30.51 -0.12 20.37
C VAL A 499 30.72 -0.75 21.75
N THR A 500 31.75 -0.30 22.48
CA THR A 500 31.89 -0.63 23.91
C THR A 500 30.70 -0.02 24.64
N GLY A 501 29.72 -0.85 25.02
CA GLY A 501 28.54 -0.42 25.77
C GLY A 501 27.20 -0.83 25.18
N CYS A 502 27.14 -1.64 24.11
CA CYS A 502 25.86 -2.21 23.70
C CYS A 502 25.42 -3.28 24.72
N MET A 503 24.50 -2.90 25.61
CA MET A 503 23.88 -3.80 26.62
C MET A 503 22.97 -4.87 26.00
N ALA A 504 22.80 -4.88 24.67
CA ALA A 504 21.91 -5.82 23.99
C ALA A 504 22.63 -7.13 23.66
N LEU A 505 22.03 -8.25 24.05
CA LEU A 505 22.55 -9.59 23.77
C LEU A 505 22.37 -9.98 22.29
N ALA A 506 23.34 -10.74 21.78
CA ALA A 506 23.26 -11.36 20.46
C ALA A 506 22.20 -12.48 20.43
N GLU A 507 21.64 -12.77 19.26
CA GLU A 507 20.61 -13.83 19.15
C GLU A 507 21.11 -15.18 19.69
N LYS A 508 22.39 -15.52 19.47
CA LYS A 508 23.04 -16.75 19.96
C LYS A 508 23.27 -16.79 21.48
N GLN A 509 23.24 -15.64 22.16
CA GLN A 509 23.38 -15.56 23.62
C GLN A 509 22.01 -15.59 24.32
N VAL A 510 20.93 -15.34 23.57
CA VAL A 510 19.55 -15.37 24.10
C VAL A 510 18.92 -16.75 23.97
N VAL A 511 19.26 -17.49 22.91
CA VAL A 511 18.89 -18.91 22.70
C VAL A 511 19.85 -19.78 23.49
#